data_AF-A0AAJ4ZFM6-F1
#
_entry.id   AF-A0AAJ4ZFM6-F1
#
_cell.length_a   1.000
_cell.length_b   1.000
_cell.length_c   1.000
_cell.angle_alpha   90.00
_cell.angle_beta   90.00
_cell.angle_gamma   90.00
#
_symmetry.space_group_name_H-M   'P 1'
#
loop_
_entity.id
_entity.type
_entity.pdbx_description
1 polymer ?
#
loop_
_entity_poly.entity_id
_entity_poly.type
_entity_poly.pdbx_seq_one_letter_code
_entity_poly.pdbx_strand_id
1 'polypeptide(L)'
;MNILMVLTSHDRLGDTGKKTGFWLEEFAAPYYVFIDEGLGVTLASPAGGQPPLDPKSDEPDAQTDATRRFREDPDAQKALANTLKLADVKADDYDALFYPGGHGPLWDLAQDPNSIRLIETFERAGKPIGFVCHAPGVLRQVRAANGEPLVRGRHVTGFSNDEEAAVGLTDVVPFLVEDEFKRLGGLYEKAENWQSHVVGDGRLVTGQNPASSEEAARTVLAMMEPRLP
;
A
#
# COMPACT_ATOMS: atom_id res chain seq x y z
N MET A 1 -10.16 17.45 3.27
CA MET A 1 -8.84 16.82 3.08
C MET A 1 -8.99 15.78 1.99
N ASN A 2 -7.96 15.58 1.18
CA ASN A 2 -7.96 14.62 0.08
C ASN A 2 -6.84 13.59 0.25
N ILE A 3 -7.15 12.32 0.00
CA ILE A 3 -6.20 11.21 0.05
C ILE A 3 -6.00 10.67 -1.35
N LEU A 4 -4.74 10.41 -1.70
CA LEU A 4 -4.38 9.66 -2.89
C LEU A 4 -4.13 8.20 -2.52
N MET A 5 -4.86 7.27 -3.13
CA MET A 5 -4.55 5.85 -3.08
C MET A 5 -3.92 5.40 -4.40
N VAL A 6 -2.76 4.73 -4.32
CA VAL A 6 -2.02 4.26 -5.50
C VAL A 6 -2.02 2.73 -5.56
N LEU A 7 -2.60 2.19 -6.62
CA LEU A 7 -2.69 0.75 -6.88
C LEU A 7 -1.70 0.31 -7.96
N THR A 8 -1.29 -0.95 -7.92
CA THR A 8 -0.48 -1.58 -8.98
C THR A 8 -1.24 -1.64 -10.30
N SER A 9 -0.52 -1.67 -11.41
CA SER A 9 -1.01 -2.06 -12.75
C SER A 9 -0.42 -3.42 -13.19
N HIS A 10 0.31 -4.13 -12.33
CA HIS A 10 0.95 -5.39 -12.64
C HIS A 10 0.01 -6.59 -12.41
N ASP A 11 -0.16 -7.44 -13.42
CA ASP A 11 -1.16 -8.52 -13.41
C ASP A 11 -0.58 -9.94 -13.48
N ARG A 12 0.75 -10.12 -13.49
CA ARG A 12 1.41 -11.44 -13.60
C ARG A 12 2.22 -11.79 -12.36
N LEU A 13 2.07 -13.02 -11.86
CA LEU A 13 2.83 -13.48 -10.71
C LEU A 13 4.16 -14.10 -11.18
N GLY A 14 5.13 -13.25 -11.49
CA GLY A 14 6.40 -13.66 -12.09
C GLY A 14 6.20 -14.49 -13.36
N ASP A 15 7.00 -15.55 -13.50
CA ASP A 15 6.93 -16.48 -14.64
C ASP A 15 6.06 -17.73 -14.37
N THR A 16 5.22 -17.70 -13.32
CA THR A 16 4.40 -18.86 -12.92
C THR A 16 3.22 -19.16 -13.85
N GLY A 17 2.90 -18.23 -14.75
CA GLY A 17 1.69 -18.26 -15.57
C GLY A 17 0.40 -17.89 -14.82
N LYS A 18 0.48 -17.59 -13.50
CA LYS A 18 -0.66 -17.15 -12.68
C LYS A 18 -0.81 -15.63 -12.71
N LYS A 19 -2.02 -15.16 -12.37
CA LYS A 19 -2.34 -13.74 -12.21
C LYS A 19 -2.05 -13.27 -10.78
N THR A 20 -1.81 -11.98 -10.66
CA THR A 20 -1.73 -11.22 -9.39
C THR A 20 -2.37 -9.85 -9.62
N GLY A 21 -2.37 -9.01 -8.59
CA GLY A 21 -2.81 -7.63 -8.67
C GLY A 21 -2.68 -6.93 -7.34
N PHE A 22 -3.57 -5.97 -7.09
CA PHE A 22 -3.80 -5.48 -5.74
C PHE A 22 -4.67 -6.48 -4.95
N TRP A 23 -4.55 -6.49 -3.63
CA TRP A 23 -5.41 -7.31 -2.76
C TRP A 23 -6.70 -6.56 -2.39
N LEU A 24 -7.88 -7.15 -2.62
CA LEU A 24 -9.17 -6.47 -2.50
C LEU A 24 -9.39 -5.81 -1.14
N GLU A 25 -9.18 -6.54 -0.05
CA GLU A 25 -9.36 -6.05 1.32
C GLU A 25 -8.46 -4.85 1.62
N GLU A 26 -7.22 -4.90 1.12
CA GLU A 26 -6.22 -3.85 1.34
C GLU A 26 -6.52 -2.55 0.59
N PHE A 27 -7.43 -2.60 -0.37
CA PHE A 27 -8.01 -1.43 -1.00
C PHE A 27 -9.35 -1.04 -0.34
N ALA A 28 -10.28 -1.99 -0.23
CA ALA A 28 -11.65 -1.72 0.20
C ALA A 28 -11.72 -1.19 1.63
N ALA A 29 -11.03 -1.81 2.59
CA ALA A 29 -11.07 -1.37 3.98
C ALA A 29 -10.50 0.05 4.16
N PRO A 30 -9.30 0.39 3.63
CA PRO A 30 -8.81 1.77 3.69
C PRO A 30 -9.69 2.77 2.95
N TYR A 31 -10.20 2.41 1.76
CA TYR A 31 -11.09 3.27 0.99
C TYR A 31 -12.32 3.68 1.81
N TYR A 32 -12.95 2.72 2.50
CA TYR A 32 -14.11 3.00 3.34
C TYR A 32 -13.79 3.75 4.63
N VAL A 33 -12.65 3.46 5.28
CA VAL A 33 -12.17 4.28 6.41
C VAL A 33 -12.08 5.76 6.03
N PHE A 34 -11.61 6.07 4.82
CA PHE A 34 -11.43 7.45 4.40
C PHE A 34 -12.74 8.13 3.96
N ILE A 35 -13.55 7.50 3.10
CA ILE A 35 -14.76 8.17 2.60
C ILE A 35 -15.85 8.30 3.67
N ASP A 36 -15.91 7.39 4.64
CA ASP A 36 -16.92 7.45 5.71
C ASP A 36 -16.65 8.62 6.68
N GLU A 37 -15.41 9.07 6.75
CA GLU A 37 -14.97 10.27 7.48
C GLU A 37 -15.11 11.55 6.62
N GLY A 38 -15.71 11.44 5.44
CA GLY A 38 -15.99 12.56 4.55
C GLY A 38 -14.77 13.08 3.77
N LEU A 39 -13.68 12.31 3.69
CA LEU A 39 -12.50 12.68 2.90
C LEU A 39 -12.72 12.37 1.41
N GLY A 40 -12.15 13.23 0.56
CA GLY A 40 -12.08 12.94 -0.87
C GLY A 40 -10.99 11.89 -1.13
N VAL A 41 -11.34 10.80 -1.81
CA VAL A 41 -10.36 9.77 -2.21
C VAL A 41 -10.17 9.80 -3.72
N THR A 42 -8.94 9.97 -4.16
CA THR A 42 -8.54 9.82 -5.57
C THR A 42 -7.73 8.55 -5.74
N LEU A 43 -8.02 7.81 -6.81
CA LEU A 43 -7.32 6.57 -7.14
C LEU A 43 -6.40 6.79 -8.33
N ALA A 44 -5.16 6.30 -8.24
CA ALA A 44 -4.19 6.32 -9.31
C ALA A 44 -3.52 4.94 -9.48
N SER A 45 -3.05 4.66 -10.69
CA SER A 45 -2.19 3.51 -10.97
C SER A 45 -1.19 3.86 -12.08
N PRO A 46 -0.05 3.14 -12.21
CA PRO A 46 0.94 3.43 -13.25
C PRO A 46 0.34 3.55 -14.66
N ALA A 47 -0.56 2.64 -15.04
CA ALA A 47 -1.21 2.63 -16.35
C ALA A 47 -2.47 3.53 -16.43
N GLY A 48 -3.05 3.91 -15.29
CA GLY A 48 -4.40 4.45 -15.21
C GLY A 48 -5.47 3.41 -15.60
N GLY A 49 -6.74 3.80 -15.55
CA GLY A 49 -7.85 2.88 -15.83
C GLY A 49 -8.05 1.86 -14.71
N GLN A 50 -8.51 0.64 -15.04
CA GLN A 50 -8.81 -0.42 -14.08
C GLN A 50 -7.53 -1.15 -13.61
N PRO A 51 -7.14 -1.06 -12.32
CA PRO A 51 -6.06 -1.87 -11.76
C PRO A 51 -6.43 -3.36 -11.76
N PRO A 52 -5.47 -4.27 -11.99
CA PRO A 52 -5.71 -5.71 -11.90
C PRO A 52 -5.89 -6.13 -10.45
N LEU A 53 -6.92 -6.95 -10.21
CA LEU A 53 -7.21 -7.57 -8.92
C LEU A 53 -6.45 -8.90 -8.79
N ASP A 54 -5.85 -9.19 -7.64
CA ASP A 54 -5.38 -10.54 -7.34
C ASP A 54 -6.60 -11.47 -7.17
N PRO A 55 -6.77 -12.51 -8.02
CA PRO A 55 -7.94 -13.39 -7.94
C PRO A 55 -8.12 -14.07 -6.59
N LYS A 56 -7.04 -14.35 -5.86
CA LYS A 56 -7.11 -14.97 -4.53
C LYS A 56 -7.80 -14.07 -3.50
N SER A 57 -7.68 -12.76 -3.66
CA SER A 57 -8.34 -11.80 -2.77
C SER A 57 -9.85 -11.68 -3.00
N ASP A 58 -10.37 -12.28 -4.06
CA ASP A 58 -11.81 -12.34 -4.37
C ASP A 58 -12.44 -13.70 -4.01
N GLU A 59 -11.64 -14.66 -3.52
CA GLU A 59 -12.11 -15.97 -3.06
C GLU A 59 -13.00 -15.84 -1.80
N PRO A 60 -13.95 -16.76 -1.56
CA PRO A 60 -14.94 -16.63 -0.48
C PRO A 60 -14.36 -16.46 0.93
N ASP A 61 -13.22 -17.09 1.21
CA ASP A 61 -12.51 -17.05 2.49
C ASP A 61 -11.68 -15.78 2.70
N ALA A 62 -11.40 -15.03 1.62
CA ALA A 62 -10.76 -13.71 1.66
C ALA A 62 -11.76 -12.55 1.87
N GLN A 63 -13.08 -12.83 1.93
CA GLN A 63 -14.10 -11.78 1.95
C GLN A 63 -14.41 -11.24 3.34
N THR A 64 -14.42 -9.91 3.46
CA THR A 64 -14.77 -9.16 4.66
C THR A 64 -16.05 -8.34 4.43
N ASP A 65 -16.45 -7.57 5.43
CA ASP A 65 -17.57 -6.64 5.28
C ASP A 65 -17.25 -5.48 4.35
N ALA A 66 -15.98 -5.03 4.31
CA ALA A 66 -15.53 -3.99 3.38
C ALA A 66 -15.54 -4.49 1.93
N THR A 67 -15.07 -5.72 1.67
CA THR A 67 -15.11 -6.27 0.30
C THR A 67 -16.54 -6.56 -0.17
N ARG A 68 -17.42 -7.01 0.73
CA ARG A 68 -18.85 -7.18 0.45
C ARG A 68 -19.51 -5.85 0.11
N ARG A 69 -19.25 -4.80 0.91
CA ARG A 69 -19.72 -3.43 0.61
C ARG A 69 -19.22 -2.96 -0.75
N PHE A 70 -17.94 -3.17 -1.06
CA PHE A 70 -17.35 -2.78 -2.35
C PHE A 70 -18.05 -3.42 -3.55
N ARG A 71 -18.43 -4.70 -3.44
CA ARG A 71 -19.16 -5.42 -4.50
C ARG A 71 -20.56 -4.84 -4.78
N GLU A 72 -21.16 -4.16 -3.81
CA GLU A 72 -22.50 -3.56 -3.91
C GLU A 72 -22.45 -2.05 -4.18
N ASP A 73 -21.27 -1.45 -4.23
CA ASP A 73 -21.05 -0.01 -4.36
C ASP A 73 -20.63 0.37 -5.80
N PRO A 74 -21.58 0.81 -6.66
CA PRO A 74 -21.28 1.15 -8.05
C PRO A 74 -20.39 2.39 -8.17
N ASP A 75 -20.40 3.30 -7.20
CA ASP A 75 -19.57 4.50 -7.23
C ASP A 75 -18.11 4.17 -6.91
N ALA A 76 -17.86 3.31 -5.91
CA ALA A 76 -16.53 2.80 -5.61
C ALA A 76 -15.96 1.96 -6.77
N GLN A 77 -16.78 1.10 -7.39
CA GLN A 77 -16.37 0.34 -8.57
C GLN A 77 -16.04 1.25 -9.76
N LYS A 78 -16.84 2.30 -9.98
CA LYS A 78 -16.56 3.29 -11.02
C LYS A 78 -15.28 4.07 -10.72
N ALA A 79 -15.02 4.44 -9.47
CA ALA A 79 -13.77 5.10 -9.09
C ALA A 79 -12.57 4.19 -9.39
N LEU A 80 -12.64 2.91 -9.00
CA LEU A 80 -11.58 1.92 -9.27
C LEU A 80 -11.36 1.71 -10.77
N ALA A 81 -12.42 1.66 -11.58
CA ALA A 81 -12.31 1.46 -13.02
C ALA A 81 -11.68 2.65 -13.77
N ASN A 82 -11.60 3.82 -13.14
CA ASN A 82 -11.16 5.07 -13.75
C ASN A 82 -9.99 5.71 -12.99
N THR A 83 -9.00 4.92 -12.58
CA THR A 83 -7.81 5.49 -11.92
C THR A 83 -7.06 6.46 -12.82
N LEU A 84 -6.53 7.52 -12.22
CA LEU A 84 -5.60 8.42 -12.89
C LEU A 84 -4.32 7.68 -13.25
N LYS A 85 -3.66 8.12 -14.33
CA LYS A 85 -2.27 7.71 -14.59
C LYS A 85 -1.37 8.33 -13.54
N LEU A 86 -0.53 7.52 -12.91
CA LEU A 86 0.36 7.97 -11.85
C LEU A 86 1.30 9.11 -12.29
N ALA A 87 1.72 9.11 -13.56
CA ALA A 87 2.57 10.15 -14.11
C ALA A 87 1.92 11.55 -14.17
N ASP A 88 0.58 11.62 -14.16
CA ASP A 88 -0.18 12.87 -14.25
C ASP A 88 -0.58 13.45 -12.86
N VAL A 89 -0.30 12.69 -11.80
CA VAL A 89 -0.63 13.05 -10.42
C VAL A 89 0.31 14.13 -9.88
N LYS A 90 -0.25 15.11 -9.17
CA LYS A 90 0.50 16.14 -8.45
C LYS A 90 0.35 15.97 -6.95
N ALA A 91 1.46 15.84 -6.23
CA ALA A 91 1.47 15.64 -4.78
C ALA A 91 0.80 16.77 -3.99
N ASP A 92 0.78 17.99 -4.53
CA ASP A 92 0.22 19.16 -3.87
C ASP A 92 -1.32 19.13 -3.77
N ASP A 93 -1.98 18.32 -4.59
CA ASP A 93 -3.45 18.22 -4.62
C ASP A 93 -4.02 17.33 -3.48
N TYR A 94 -3.14 16.69 -2.69
CA TYR A 94 -3.51 15.70 -1.68
C TYR A 94 -2.82 15.96 -0.35
N ASP A 95 -3.46 15.55 0.73
CA ASP A 95 -2.99 15.72 2.10
C ASP A 95 -2.28 14.47 2.65
N ALA A 96 -2.59 13.29 2.11
CA ALA A 96 -1.94 12.03 2.47
C ALA A 96 -1.91 11.04 1.28
N LEU A 97 -1.06 10.03 1.42
CA LEU A 97 -0.80 9.00 0.42
C LEU A 97 -0.98 7.62 1.04
N PHE A 98 -1.64 6.70 0.32
CA PHE A 98 -1.83 5.33 0.78
C PHE A 98 -1.61 4.32 -0.35
N TYR A 99 -0.93 3.21 -0.06
CA TYR A 99 -0.69 2.13 -1.00
C TYR A 99 -1.24 0.80 -0.45
N PRO A 100 -2.33 0.28 -1.05
CA PRO A 100 -2.71 -1.12 -0.93
C PRO A 100 -1.62 -2.04 -1.47
N GLY A 101 -1.46 -3.22 -0.88
CA GLY A 101 -0.56 -4.27 -1.33
C GLY A 101 -1.26 -5.25 -2.28
N GLY A 102 -1.16 -6.55 -2.00
CA GLY A 102 -1.13 -7.63 -3.00
C GLY A 102 0.27 -7.76 -3.61
N HIS A 103 0.59 -8.85 -4.33
CA HIS A 103 1.97 -9.04 -4.80
C HIS A 103 2.40 -8.10 -5.95
N GLY A 104 1.45 -7.55 -6.72
CA GLY A 104 1.74 -6.72 -7.91
C GLY A 104 2.71 -5.53 -7.72
N PRO A 105 2.60 -4.71 -6.65
CA PRO A 105 3.47 -3.57 -6.36
C PRO A 105 4.98 -3.88 -6.38
N LEU A 106 5.38 -5.13 -6.11
CA LEU A 106 6.79 -5.52 -6.11
C LEU A 106 7.43 -5.44 -7.50
N TRP A 107 6.64 -5.59 -8.57
CA TRP A 107 7.14 -5.58 -9.94
C TRP A 107 7.08 -4.20 -10.61
N ASP A 108 6.04 -3.42 -10.36
CA ASP A 108 5.86 -2.13 -11.03
C ASP A 108 6.17 -0.95 -10.10
N LEU A 109 5.41 -0.77 -9.03
CA LEU A 109 5.51 0.41 -8.17
C LEU A 109 6.88 0.53 -7.52
N ALA A 110 7.48 -0.59 -7.09
CA ALA A 110 8.83 -0.60 -6.50
C ALA A 110 9.95 -0.18 -7.48
N GLN A 111 9.66 -0.09 -8.78
CA GLN A 111 10.59 0.30 -9.84
C GLN A 111 10.13 1.56 -10.60
N ASP A 112 8.91 2.05 -10.38
CA ASP A 112 8.36 3.19 -11.11
C ASP A 112 8.97 4.51 -10.59
N PRO A 113 9.71 5.27 -11.43
CA PRO A 113 10.30 6.54 -11.01
C PRO A 113 9.26 7.59 -10.60
N ASN A 114 8.03 7.51 -11.12
CA ASN A 114 6.93 8.39 -10.69
C ASN A 114 6.46 8.01 -9.29
N SER A 115 6.32 6.71 -8.97
CA SER A 115 5.97 6.25 -7.62
C SER A 115 7.03 6.66 -6.61
N ILE A 116 8.30 6.42 -6.91
CA ILE A 116 9.43 6.81 -6.06
C ILE A 116 9.42 8.32 -5.81
N ARG A 117 9.38 9.14 -6.88
CA ARG A 117 9.36 10.61 -6.76
C ARG A 117 8.15 11.11 -5.98
N LEU A 118 6.98 10.49 -6.17
CA LEU A 118 5.76 10.85 -5.46
C LEU A 118 5.93 10.65 -3.95
N ILE A 119 6.36 9.45 -3.53
CA ILE A 119 6.55 9.13 -2.11
C ILE A 119 7.56 10.08 -1.46
N GLU A 120 8.71 10.30 -2.10
CA GLU A 120 9.69 11.25 -1.58
C GLU A 120 9.15 12.68 -1.46
N THR A 121 8.26 13.09 -2.37
CA THR A 121 7.65 14.42 -2.33
C THR A 121 6.69 14.56 -1.16
N PHE A 122 5.87 13.54 -0.87
CA PHE A 122 5.03 13.52 0.32
C PHE A 122 5.86 13.51 1.60
N GLU A 123 6.95 12.74 1.65
CA GLU A 123 7.84 12.68 2.81
C GLU A 123 8.49 14.03 3.10
N ARG A 124 9.06 14.68 2.08
CA ARG A 124 9.67 16.02 2.21
C ARG A 124 8.66 17.10 2.59
N ALA A 125 7.41 16.95 2.16
CA ALA A 125 6.31 17.83 2.55
C ALA A 125 5.79 17.55 3.96
N GLY A 126 6.28 16.51 4.64
CA GLY A 126 5.78 16.11 5.95
C GLY A 126 4.30 15.70 5.90
N LYS A 127 3.87 15.04 4.83
CA LYS A 127 2.51 14.48 4.69
C LYS A 127 2.49 13.01 5.14
N PRO A 128 1.41 12.52 5.77
CA PRO A 128 1.26 11.09 6.09
C PRO A 128 1.36 10.21 4.85
N ILE A 129 2.11 9.12 4.95
CA ILE A 129 2.24 8.09 3.92
C ILE A 129 2.01 6.71 4.54
N GLY A 130 1.11 5.92 3.96
CA GLY A 130 0.72 4.60 4.44
C GLY A 130 0.91 3.50 3.40
N PHE A 131 1.35 2.32 3.84
CA PHE A 131 1.59 1.15 2.99
C PHE A 131 1.17 -0.11 3.75
N VAL A 132 0.59 -1.11 3.08
CA VAL A 132 0.22 -2.39 3.73
C VAL A 132 0.71 -3.60 2.93
N CYS A 133 1.00 -4.70 3.62
CA CYS A 133 1.35 -5.99 3.04
C CYS A 133 2.64 -5.94 2.21
N HIS A 134 2.57 -6.12 0.89
CA HIS A 134 3.73 -6.01 0.00
C HIS A 134 4.04 -4.56 -0.42
N ALA A 135 3.10 -3.63 -0.29
CA ALA A 135 3.31 -2.23 -0.67
C ALA A 135 4.46 -1.53 0.07
N PRO A 136 4.80 -1.83 1.34
CA PRO A 136 6.03 -1.34 1.97
C PRO A 136 7.29 -1.65 1.12
N GLY A 137 7.30 -2.74 0.35
CA GLY A 137 8.38 -3.06 -0.59
C GLY A 137 8.63 -1.99 -1.66
N VAL A 138 7.66 -1.11 -1.95
CA VAL A 138 7.82 0.05 -2.84
C VAL A 138 8.85 1.05 -2.31
N LEU A 139 9.07 1.08 -0.99
CA LEU A 139 10.04 1.98 -0.35
C LEU A 139 11.50 1.61 -0.62
N ARG A 140 11.78 0.47 -1.26
CA ARG A 140 13.15 -0.05 -1.43
C ARG A 140 14.12 0.88 -2.17
N GLN A 141 13.60 1.78 -2.99
CA GLN A 141 14.37 2.78 -3.75
C GLN A 141 14.11 4.22 -3.31
N VAL A 142 13.22 4.43 -2.35
CA VAL A 142 12.83 5.76 -1.86
C VAL A 142 13.91 6.30 -0.93
N ARG A 143 14.31 7.57 -1.14
CA ARG A 143 15.33 8.23 -0.32
C ARG A 143 14.73 9.35 0.53
N ALA A 144 15.25 9.50 1.74
CA ALA A 144 14.98 10.67 2.57
C ALA A 144 15.74 11.89 2.03
N ALA A 145 15.42 13.08 2.56
CA ALA A 145 16.06 14.35 2.14
C ALA A 145 17.60 14.38 2.29
N ASN A 146 18.16 13.54 3.17
CA ASN A 146 19.61 13.40 3.34
C ASN A 146 20.28 12.43 2.33
N GLY A 147 19.50 11.84 1.41
CA GLY A 147 19.97 10.90 0.39
C GLY A 147 20.07 9.45 0.85
N GLU A 148 19.89 9.15 2.14
CA GLU A 148 19.86 7.79 2.67
C GLU A 148 18.54 7.08 2.32
N PRO A 149 18.49 5.74 2.33
CA PRO A 149 17.22 5.01 2.23
C PRO A 149 16.21 5.52 3.27
N LEU A 150 14.97 5.76 2.85
CA LEU A 150 13.96 6.35 3.72
C LEU A 150 13.73 5.53 5.00
N VAL A 151 13.80 4.21 4.89
CA VAL A 151 13.57 3.27 6.00
C VAL A 151 14.77 3.14 6.95
N ARG A 152 15.93 3.72 6.63
CA ARG A 152 17.16 3.54 7.43
C ARG A 152 16.96 4.07 8.85
N GLY A 153 17.12 3.20 9.84
CA GLY A 153 16.97 3.52 11.27
C GLY A 153 15.53 3.76 11.72
N ARG A 154 14.53 3.55 10.86
CA ARG A 154 13.11 3.68 11.18
C ARG A 154 12.49 2.34 11.52
N HIS A 155 11.49 2.36 12.40
CA HIS A 155 10.64 1.20 12.68
C HIS A 155 9.68 0.99 11.51
N VAL A 156 9.64 -0.23 10.98
CA VAL A 156 8.84 -0.59 9.80
C VAL A 156 8.34 -2.02 9.88
N THR A 157 7.24 -2.32 9.19
CA THR A 157 6.77 -3.68 8.95
C THR A 157 6.29 -3.84 7.50
N GLY A 158 5.81 -5.02 7.15
CA GLY A 158 5.36 -5.43 5.83
C GLY A 158 5.30 -6.94 5.76
N PHE A 159 4.83 -7.51 4.65
CA PHE A 159 4.61 -8.94 4.52
C PHE A 159 5.88 -9.72 4.88
N SER A 160 5.77 -10.59 5.87
CA SER A 160 6.94 -11.24 6.45
C SER A 160 7.46 -12.36 5.55
N ASN A 161 8.73 -12.73 5.74
CA ASN A 161 9.29 -13.89 5.05
C ASN A 161 8.53 -15.18 5.39
N ASP A 162 8.02 -15.29 6.62
CA ASP A 162 7.29 -16.47 7.09
C ASP A 162 5.92 -16.56 6.42
N GLU A 163 5.23 -15.43 6.22
CA GLU A 163 3.97 -15.37 5.47
C GLU A 163 4.21 -15.64 3.97
N GLU A 164 5.29 -15.14 3.38
CA GLU A 164 5.66 -15.41 1.99
C GLU A 164 5.98 -16.90 1.76
N ALA A 165 6.70 -17.51 2.69
CA ALA A 165 6.98 -18.94 2.66
C ALA A 165 5.69 -19.76 2.81
N ALA A 166 4.77 -19.34 3.69
CA ALA A 166 3.49 -20.02 3.88
C ALA A 166 2.60 -20.00 2.63
N VAL A 167 2.68 -18.97 1.79
CA VAL A 167 1.97 -18.91 0.50
C VAL A 167 2.76 -19.52 -0.66
N GLY A 168 3.99 -19.98 -0.42
CA GLY A 168 4.83 -20.71 -1.37
C GLY A 168 5.38 -19.84 -2.50
N LEU A 169 5.65 -18.55 -2.25
CA LEU A 169 6.04 -17.59 -3.28
C LEU A 169 7.42 -16.95 -3.04
N THR A 170 8.17 -17.43 -2.04
CA THR A 170 9.52 -16.94 -1.70
C THR A 170 10.46 -16.84 -2.91
N ASP A 171 10.47 -17.87 -3.76
CA ASP A 171 11.34 -17.92 -4.96
C ASP A 171 10.67 -17.32 -6.22
N VAL A 172 9.46 -16.77 -6.09
CA VAL A 172 8.68 -16.18 -7.19
C VAL A 172 8.75 -14.65 -7.16
N VAL A 173 8.66 -14.06 -5.97
CA VAL A 173 8.73 -12.61 -5.80
C VAL A 173 10.10 -12.06 -6.17
N PRO A 174 10.20 -10.83 -6.70
CA PRO A 174 11.49 -10.28 -7.14
C PRO A 174 12.42 -9.93 -5.96
N PHE A 175 11.86 -9.82 -4.76
CA PHE A 175 12.56 -9.63 -3.49
C PHE A 175 11.57 -9.87 -2.34
N LEU A 176 12.09 -10.18 -1.16
CA LEU A 176 11.32 -10.27 0.07
C LEU A 176 11.32 -8.91 0.80
N VAL A 177 10.16 -8.47 1.27
CA VAL A 177 10.00 -7.15 1.92
C VAL A 177 10.81 -7.05 3.20
N GLU A 178 10.71 -8.07 4.07
CA GLU A 178 11.45 -8.14 5.34
C GLU A 178 12.98 -8.08 5.12
N ASP A 179 13.51 -8.86 4.17
CA ASP A 179 14.94 -8.86 3.86
C ASP A 179 15.41 -7.52 3.28
N GLU A 180 14.62 -6.92 2.39
CA GLU A 180 14.98 -5.64 1.78
C GLU A 180 15.02 -4.52 2.81
N PHE A 181 14.08 -4.49 3.77
CA PHE A 181 14.10 -3.53 4.86
C PHE A 181 15.31 -3.71 5.78
N LYS A 182 15.64 -4.95 6.17
CA LYS A 182 16.85 -5.24 6.94
C LYS A 182 18.11 -4.81 6.19
N ARG A 183 18.20 -5.09 4.88
CA ARG A 183 19.33 -4.70 4.02
C ARG A 183 19.51 -3.17 3.97
N LEU A 184 18.42 -2.41 3.94
CA LEU A 184 18.42 -0.94 3.93
C LEU A 184 18.66 -0.32 5.32
N GLY A 185 18.73 -1.15 6.36
CA GLY A 185 18.95 -0.72 7.74
C GLY A 185 17.69 -0.27 8.47
N GLY A 186 16.50 -0.69 8.01
CA GLY A 186 15.24 -0.53 8.73
C GLY A 186 15.16 -1.47 9.93
N LEU A 187 14.47 -1.01 10.98
CA LEU A 187 14.16 -1.77 12.18
C LEU A 187 12.86 -2.54 11.93
N TYR A 188 12.97 -3.68 11.24
CA TYR A 188 11.81 -4.48 10.84
C TYR A 188 11.16 -5.17 12.05
N GLU A 189 9.85 -5.00 12.19
CA GLU A 189 9.00 -5.62 13.20
C GLU A 189 7.93 -6.52 12.55
N LYS A 190 7.54 -7.58 13.23
CA LYS A 190 6.41 -8.44 12.82
C LYS A 190 5.70 -9.04 14.03
N ALA A 191 4.39 -9.21 13.89
CA ALA A 191 3.59 -10.09 14.72
C ALA A 191 3.57 -11.52 14.14
N GLU A 192 2.82 -12.40 14.80
CA GLU A 192 2.50 -13.73 14.26
C GLU A 192 1.80 -13.60 12.89
N ASN A 193 2.02 -14.59 12.01
CA ASN A 193 1.46 -14.60 10.67
C ASN A 193 -0.06 -14.34 10.70
N TRP A 194 -0.53 -13.51 9.76
CA TRP A 194 -1.94 -13.17 9.56
C TRP A 194 -2.59 -12.33 10.68
N GLN A 195 -1.85 -11.97 11.73
CA GLN A 195 -2.33 -11.02 12.75
C GLN A 195 -2.15 -9.58 12.28
N SER A 196 -3.06 -8.69 12.71
CA SER A 196 -2.90 -7.25 12.48
C SER A 196 -1.63 -6.75 13.19
N HIS A 197 -0.80 -6.02 12.46
CA HIS A 197 0.36 -5.34 13.01
C HIS A 197 0.68 -4.10 12.17
N VAL A 198 0.63 -2.93 12.82
CA VAL A 198 0.88 -1.64 12.20
C VAL A 198 1.99 -0.93 12.96
N VAL A 199 2.94 -0.39 12.21
CA VAL A 199 4.04 0.42 12.72
C VAL A 199 3.92 1.82 12.16
N GLY A 200 3.86 2.81 13.05
CA GLY A 200 3.94 4.23 12.72
C GLY A 200 5.23 4.85 13.24
N ASP A 201 6.09 5.32 12.32
CA ASP A 201 7.33 6.05 12.64
C ASP A 201 7.26 7.46 12.04
N GLY A 202 6.98 8.44 12.90
CA GLY A 202 6.72 9.82 12.49
C GLY A 202 5.46 9.93 11.64
N ARG A 203 5.62 10.12 10.33
CA ARG A 203 4.52 10.19 9.34
C ARG A 203 4.53 9.04 8.33
N LEU A 204 5.41 8.05 8.52
CA LEU A 204 5.43 6.81 7.75
C LEU A 204 4.65 5.76 8.52
N VAL A 205 3.65 5.16 7.88
CA VAL A 205 2.85 4.05 8.40
C VAL A 205 3.06 2.83 7.50
N THR A 206 3.35 1.69 8.12
CA THR A 206 3.45 0.40 7.43
C THR A 206 2.61 -0.64 8.16
N GLY A 207 1.85 -1.46 7.43
CA GLY A 207 1.07 -2.58 7.95
C GLY A 207 1.55 -3.90 7.39
N GLN A 208 1.51 -4.96 8.20
CA GLN A 208 2.16 -6.23 7.88
C GLN A 208 1.45 -7.02 6.77
N ASN A 209 0.12 -7.10 6.76
CA ASN A 209 -0.65 -8.04 5.94
C ASN A 209 -2.11 -7.53 5.76
N PRO A 210 -3.02 -8.24 5.06
CA PRO A 210 -4.40 -7.80 4.88
C PRO A 210 -5.16 -7.48 6.19
N ALA A 211 -4.87 -8.19 7.28
CA ALA A 211 -5.51 -7.92 8.58
C ALA A 211 -5.15 -6.55 9.16
N SER A 212 -4.07 -5.94 8.65
CA SER A 212 -3.55 -4.65 9.09
C SER A 212 -4.12 -3.45 8.31
N SER A 213 -4.93 -3.68 7.28
CA SER A 213 -5.34 -2.61 6.34
C SER A 213 -6.16 -1.51 6.99
N GLU A 214 -7.20 -1.87 7.76
CA GLU A 214 -8.06 -0.91 8.42
C GLU A 214 -7.29 -0.07 9.44
N GLU A 215 -6.50 -0.72 10.30
CA GLU A 215 -5.71 -0.05 11.33
C GLU A 215 -4.63 0.88 10.72
N ALA A 216 -3.99 0.47 9.62
CA ALA A 216 -3.04 1.31 8.91
C ALA A 216 -3.73 2.58 8.34
N ALA A 217 -4.92 2.43 7.76
CA ALA A 217 -5.69 3.56 7.26
C ALA A 217 -6.12 4.51 8.39
N ARG A 218 -6.62 3.96 9.51
CA ARG A 218 -6.99 4.76 10.69
C ARG A 218 -5.79 5.50 11.29
N THR A 219 -4.62 4.87 11.29
CA THR A 219 -3.37 5.49 11.75
C THR A 219 -2.97 6.66 10.85
N VAL A 220 -3.08 6.51 9.52
CA VAL A 220 -2.86 7.62 8.57
C VAL A 220 -3.86 8.74 8.81
N LEU A 221 -5.15 8.42 8.96
CA LEU A 221 -6.21 9.39 9.21
C LEU A 221 -5.94 10.21 10.48
N ALA A 222 -5.56 9.56 11.59
CA ALA A 222 -5.24 10.24 12.84
C ALA A 222 -4.05 11.23 12.72
N MET A 223 -3.15 11.03 11.73
CA MET A 223 -2.04 11.95 11.45
C MET A 223 -2.45 13.17 10.60
N MET A 224 -3.64 13.13 9.99
CA MET A 224 -4.21 14.21 9.19
C MET A 224 -5.06 15.15 10.04
N GLU A 225 -5.63 14.66 11.14
CA GLU A 225 -6.41 15.49 12.06
C GLU A 225 -5.53 16.56 12.75
N PRO A 226 -6.06 17.77 12.99
CA PRO A 226 -5.36 18.75 13.80
C PRO A 226 -5.13 18.16 15.19
N ARG A 227 -3.87 18.10 15.64
CA ARG A 227 -3.60 17.85 17.06
C ARG A 227 -4.27 18.97 17.84
N LEU A 228 -5.32 18.66 18.60
CA LEU A 228 -5.87 19.61 19.56
C LEU A 228 -4.73 20.02 20.52
N PRO A 229 -4.59 21.32 20.82
CA PRO A 229 -3.50 21.85 21.64
C PRO A 229 -3.48 21.29 23.06
#